data_AF-K2CKA4-F1
#
_entry.id   AF-K2CKA4-F1
#
_cell.length_a   1.000
_cell.length_b   1.000
_cell.length_c   1.000
_cell.angle_alpha   90.00
_cell.angle_beta   90.00
_cell.angle_gamma   90.00
#
_symmetry.space_group_name_H-M   'P 1'
#
loop_
_entity.id
_entity.type
_entity.pdbx_description
1 polymer ?
#
loop_
_entity_poly.entity_id
_entity_poly.type
_entity_poly.pdbx_seq_one_letter_code
_entity_poly.pdbx_strand_id
1 'polypeptide(L)'
;METKNVASLFKELSKRVKSGEIHVNILVFDSAGKLAKKVPVGKGNGKNAPRVKLLKKRGRKKLNLPVDRDIYRFLQGKIDGETLASVCSEFKVKKDVFLPKLARLVKRGDLGEIKGSYFLLRRVRNLNPQSKVIVVKRTPIVPGKLLECLKKTKGGTLPELAKKMNEPTFHRLIKPINKLVKDEKVVRDGKVYRLA
;
A
#
# COMPACT_ATOMS: atom_id res chain seq x y z
N MET A 1 -25.34 -52.63 -4.84
CA MET A 1 -24.39 -51.60 -4.35
C MET A 1 -25.15 -50.29 -4.23
N GLU A 2 -25.48 -49.87 -3.01
CA GLU A 2 -26.27 -48.65 -2.77
C GLU A 2 -25.36 -47.42 -2.74
N THR A 3 -25.52 -46.52 -3.72
CA THR A 3 -24.84 -45.23 -3.74
C THR A 3 -25.53 -44.28 -2.76
N LYS A 4 -25.06 -44.29 -1.50
CA LYS A 4 -25.51 -43.29 -0.51
C LYS A 4 -25.13 -41.89 -0.99
N ASN A 5 -26.14 -41.05 -1.15
CA ASN A 5 -26.00 -39.65 -1.55
C ASN A 5 -25.02 -38.92 -0.61
N VAL A 6 -24.01 -38.23 -1.15
CA VAL A 6 -22.90 -37.61 -0.40
C VAL A 6 -23.41 -36.68 0.72
N ALA A 7 -24.59 -36.08 0.53
CA ALA A 7 -25.24 -35.22 1.51
C ALA A 7 -25.75 -35.98 2.76
N SER A 8 -26.18 -37.24 2.64
CA SER A 8 -26.64 -38.05 3.77
C SER A 8 -25.47 -38.50 4.64
N LEU A 9 -24.36 -38.90 4.00
CA LEU A 9 -23.09 -39.22 4.65
C LEU A 9 -22.56 -38.03 5.46
N PHE A 10 -22.64 -36.80 4.92
CA PHE A 10 -22.17 -35.60 5.62
C PHE A 10 -23.02 -35.26 6.86
N LYS A 11 -24.35 -35.47 6.79
CA LYS A 11 -25.24 -35.28 7.94
C LYS A 11 -24.99 -36.30 9.04
N GLU A 12 -24.73 -37.55 8.66
CA GLU A 12 -24.46 -38.64 9.59
C GLU A 12 -23.10 -38.46 10.29
N LEU A 13 -22.05 -38.13 9.53
CA LEU A 13 -20.75 -37.73 10.08
C LEU A 13 -20.86 -36.55 11.03
N SER A 14 -21.61 -35.49 10.67
CA SER A 14 -21.78 -34.32 11.54
C SER A 14 -22.45 -34.67 12.89
N LYS A 15 -23.40 -35.61 12.89
CA LYS A 15 -24.04 -36.09 14.12
C LYS A 15 -23.05 -36.86 15.00
N ARG A 16 -22.24 -37.75 14.40
CA ARG A 16 -21.26 -38.58 15.14
C ARG A 16 -20.07 -37.78 15.69
N VAL A 17 -19.70 -36.68 15.03
CA VAL A 17 -18.72 -35.72 15.55
C VAL A 17 -19.27 -34.92 16.73
N LYS A 18 -20.57 -34.59 16.72
CA LYS A 18 -21.23 -33.87 17.82
C LYS A 18 -21.50 -34.76 19.04
N SER A 19 -21.79 -36.04 18.83
CA SER A 19 -21.94 -37.02 19.92
C SER A 19 -20.61 -37.42 20.56
N GLY A 20 -19.48 -37.06 19.94
CA GLY A 20 -18.14 -37.39 20.44
C GLY A 20 -17.67 -38.81 20.09
N GLU A 21 -18.43 -39.55 19.27
CA GLU A 21 -18.00 -40.87 18.77
C GLU A 21 -16.81 -40.78 17.80
N ILE A 22 -16.68 -39.66 17.08
CA ILE A 22 -15.63 -39.48 16.05
C ILE A 22 -14.78 -38.26 16.38
N HIS A 23 -13.49 -38.50 16.62
CA HIS A 23 -12.47 -37.46 16.72
C HIS A 23 -11.97 -37.06 15.33
N VAL A 24 -12.38 -35.89 14.84
CA VAL A 24 -11.90 -35.35 13.56
C VAL A 24 -10.63 -34.55 13.80
N ASN A 25 -9.51 -35.09 13.33
CA ASN A 25 -8.26 -34.34 13.23
C ASN A 25 -8.26 -33.58 11.90
N ILE A 26 -8.37 -32.26 11.95
CA ILE A 26 -8.20 -31.43 10.75
C ILE A 26 -6.70 -31.27 10.53
N LEU A 27 -6.19 -31.92 9.48
CA LEU A 27 -4.82 -31.77 9.02
C LEU A 27 -4.74 -30.50 8.16
N VAL A 28 -4.04 -29.48 8.66
CA VAL A 28 -3.77 -28.26 7.92
C VAL A 28 -2.40 -28.40 7.26
N PHE A 29 -2.40 -28.36 5.93
CA PHE A 29 -1.18 -28.35 5.12
C PHE A 29 -0.81 -26.91 4.74
N ASP A 30 0.48 -26.61 4.75
CA ASP A 30 0.98 -25.33 4.23
C ASP A 30 1.00 -25.30 2.69
N SER A 31 1.32 -24.14 2.11
CA SER A 31 1.41 -23.94 0.66
C SER A 31 2.53 -24.75 -0.01
N ALA A 32 3.36 -25.46 0.75
CA ALA A 32 4.39 -26.37 0.27
C ALA A 32 3.98 -27.86 0.46
N GLY A 33 2.74 -28.13 0.88
CA GLY A 33 2.22 -29.48 1.10
C GLY A 33 2.73 -30.17 2.37
N LYS A 34 3.42 -29.45 3.26
CA LYS A 34 3.92 -30.01 4.52
C LYS A 34 2.87 -29.83 5.62
N LEU A 35 2.72 -30.85 6.46
CA LEU A 35 1.73 -30.90 7.53
C LEU A 35 2.10 -29.87 8.62
N ALA A 36 1.37 -28.77 8.70
CA ALA A 36 1.77 -27.59 9.47
C ALA A 36 1.45 -27.68 10.97
N LYS A 37 0.47 -28.51 11.38
CA LYS A 37 0.25 -28.89 12.80
C LYS A 37 -0.92 -29.86 12.94
N LYS A 38 -0.78 -30.83 13.85
CA LYS A 38 -1.88 -31.67 14.35
C LYS A 38 -2.60 -30.87 15.44
N VAL A 39 -3.81 -30.38 15.17
CA VAL A 39 -4.61 -29.63 16.17
C VAL A 39 -5.65 -30.58 16.76
N PRO A 40 -5.51 -31.04 18.03
CA PRO A 40 -6.53 -31.84 18.67
C PRO A 40 -7.75 -30.96 18.99
N VAL A 41 -8.92 -31.39 18.51
CA VAL A 41 -10.20 -30.79 18.92
C VAL A 41 -10.67 -31.55 20.15
N GLY A 42 -10.22 -31.11 21.31
CA GLY A 42 -10.57 -31.66 22.63
C GLY A 42 -10.96 -30.56 23.62
N LYS A 43 -12.00 -30.85 24.41
CA LYS A 43 -12.70 -29.95 25.34
C LYS A 43 -11.76 -29.20 26.31
N GLY A 44 -12.05 -27.91 26.53
CA GLY A 44 -11.73 -27.16 27.77
C GLY A 44 -10.44 -26.34 27.79
N ASN A 45 -10.55 -25.02 27.66
CA ASN A 45 -10.12 -24.01 28.66
C ASN A 45 -9.97 -22.60 28.06
N GLY A 46 -11.04 -21.81 28.20
CA GLY A 46 -11.01 -20.43 28.70
C GLY A 46 -10.29 -19.29 27.98
N LYS A 47 -9.32 -19.49 27.07
CA LYS A 47 -8.46 -18.38 26.60
C LYS A 47 -8.46 -18.11 25.08
N ASN A 48 -9.08 -18.96 24.26
CA ASN A 48 -9.14 -18.77 22.80
C ASN A 48 -10.53 -18.42 22.23
N ALA A 49 -11.55 -18.31 23.08
CA ALA A 49 -12.90 -17.92 22.70
C ALA A 49 -13.06 -16.49 22.09
N PRO A 50 -12.24 -15.46 22.45
CA PRO A 50 -12.46 -14.14 21.87
C PRO A 50 -12.01 -14.04 20.40
N ARG A 51 -11.03 -14.84 19.95
CA ARG A 51 -10.54 -14.79 18.55
C ARG A 51 -11.53 -15.40 17.55
N VAL A 52 -12.18 -16.51 17.90
CA VAL A 52 -13.09 -17.22 16.97
C VAL A 52 -14.46 -16.53 16.87
N LYS A 53 -14.96 -15.92 17.96
CA LYS A 53 -16.20 -15.12 17.92
C LYS A 53 -16.02 -13.81 17.13
N LEU A 54 -14.80 -13.24 17.09
CA LEU A 54 -14.46 -12.05 16.28
C LEU A 54 -14.46 -12.35 14.78
N LEU A 55 -14.07 -13.55 14.38
CA LEU A 55 -14.12 -14.00 12.99
C LEU A 55 -15.56 -14.24 12.52
N LYS A 56 -16.44 -14.79 13.38
CA LYS A 56 -17.85 -15.05 13.01
C LYS A 56 -18.74 -13.80 13.02
N LYS A 57 -18.48 -12.77 13.85
CA LYS A 57 -19.21 -11.48 13.79
C LYS A 57 -18.80 -10.59 12.60
N ARG A 58 -17.64 -10.84 11.96
CA ARG A 58 -17.19 -10.11 10.75
C ARG A 58 -17.87 -10.59 9.46
N GLY A 59 -18.63 -11.69 9.50
CA GLY A 59 -19.31 -12.24 8.32
C GLY A 59 -20.66 -11.63 7.96
N ARG A 60 -21.19 -10.64 8.70
CA ARG A 60 -22.58 -10.14 8.50
C ARG A 60 -22.79 -8.64 8.64
N LYS A 61 -21.78 -7.83 8.33
CA LYS A 61 -22.02 -6.47 7.83
C LYS A 61 -21.22 -6.36 6.56
N LYS A 62 -21.88 -6.18 5.42
CA LYS A 62 -21.24 -5.57 4.25
C LYS A 62 -20.75 -4.21 4.74
N LEU A 63 -19.55 -4.18 5.29
CA LEU A 63 -18.89 -2.93 5.64
C LEU A 63 -18.79 -2.22 4.30
N ASN A 64 -19.43 -1.04 4.20
CA ASN A 64 -19.37 -0.17 3.03
C ASN A 64 -17.92 0.31 2.86
N LEU A 65 -17.08 -0.62 2.42
CA LEU A 65 -15.73 -0.36 2.01
C LEU A 65 -15.83 0.24 0.62
N PRO A 66 -15.12 1.35 0.35
CA PRO A 66 -15.14 1.98 -0.96
C PRO A 66 -14.65 0.98 -2.02
N VAL A 67 -15.15 1.15 -3.24
CA VAL A 67 -14.71 0.35 -4.38
C VAL A 67 -13.26 0.71 -4.67
N ASP A 68 -12.46 -0.25 -5.15
CA ASP A 68 -11.05 -0.01 -5.44
C ASP A 68 -10.86 1.17 -6.41
N ARG A 69 -11.79 1.33 -7.38
CA ARG A 69 -11.83 2.45 -8.33
C ARG A 69 -11.92 3.82 -7.65
N ASP A 70 -12.68 3.93 -6.57
CA ASP A 70 -12.87 5.21 -5.88
C ASP A 70 -11.60 5.59 -5.10
N ILE A 71 -10.94 4.59 -4.50
CA ILE A 71 -9.63 4.76 -3.87
C ILE A 71 -8.61 5.26 -4.91
N TYR A 72 -8.62 4.68 -6.11
CA TYR A 72 -7.73 5.11 -7.18
C TYR A 72 -8.03 6.54 -7.63
N ARG A 73 -9.31 6.89 -7.83
CA ARG A 73 -9.70 8.26 -8.19
C ARG A 73 -9.26 9.28 -7.14
N PHE A 74 -9.42 8.96 -5.86
CA PHE A 74 -8.98 9.84 -4.78
C PHE A 74 -7.46 10.07 -4.77
N LEU A 75 -6.68 9.03 -5.06
CA LEU A 75 -5.23 9.11 -5.11
C LEU A 75 -4.68 9.64 -6.45
N GLN A 76 -5.56 9.84 -7.45
CA GLN A 76 -5.18 10.39 -8.74
C GLN A 76 -4.77 11.86 -8.61
N GLY A 77 -3.56 12.18 -9.08
CA GLY A 77 -3.00 13.54 -8.96
C GLY A 77 -2.24 13.80 -7.65
N LYS A 78 -2.31 12.90 -6.67
CA LYS A 78 -1.66 13.05 -5.36
C LYS A 78 -0.27 12.41 -5.35
N ILE A 79 0.72 13.18 -5.79
CA ILE A 79 2.10 12.71 -6.05
C ILE A 79 2.81 12.27 -4.76
N ASP A 80 2.59 12.97 -3.65
CA ASP A 80 3.20 12.66 -2.34
C ASP A 80 2.46 11.53 -1.58
N GLY A 81 1.33 11.07 -2.12
CA GLY A 81 0.45 10.11 -1.48
C GLY A 81 -0.37 10.71 -0.34
N GLU A 82 -1.20 9.86 0.26
CA GLU A 82 -2.13 10.22 1.33
C GLU A 82 -1.98 9.28 2.51
N THR A 83 -2.03 9.84 3.73
CA THR A 83 -1.91 9.03 4.95
C THR A 83 -3.15 8.18 5.18
N LEU A 84 -3.03 7.07 5.92
CA LEU A 84 -4.17 6.25 6.31
C LEU A 84 -5.32 7.07 6.91
N ALA A 85 -5.00 8.07 7.74
CA ALA A 85 -5.99 8.92 8.38
C ALA A 85 -6.79 9.75 7.35
N SER A 86 -6.11 10.35 6.37
CA SER A 86 -6.72 11.12 5.29
C SER A 86 -7.64 10.25 4.43
N VAL A 87 -7.15 9.08 3.98
CA VAL A 87 -7.95 8.17 3.14
C VAL A 87 -9.15 7.62 3.92
N CYS A 88 -8.97 7.29 5.21
CA CYS A 88 -10.08 6.86 6.06
C CYS A 88 -11.14 7.96 6.28
N SER A 89 -10.71 9.22 6.41
CA SER A 89 -11.59 10.37 6.57
C SER A 89 -12.46 10.58 5.32
N GLU A 90 -11.85 10.53 4.14
CA GLU A 90 -12.55 10.68 2.86
C GLU A 90 -13.69 9.67 2.71
N PHE A 91 -13.39 8.39 2.93
CA PHE A 91 -14.37 7.32 2.75
C PHE A 91 -15.22 7.06 4.00
N LYS A 92 -15.03 7.83 5.08
CA LYS A 92 -15.71 7.68 6.38
C LYS A 92 -15.63 6.24 6.92
N VAL A 93 -14.45 5.61 6.79
CA VAL A 93 -14.20 4.22 7.23
C VAL A 93 -13.23 4.19 8.41
N LYS A 94 -13.49 3.30 9.38
CA LYS A 94 -12.55 3.06 10.50
C LYS A 94 -11.22 2.48 10.01
N LYS A 95 -10.11 2.97 10.58
CA LYS A 95 -8.73 2.57 10.24
C LYS A 95 -8.54 1.04 10.25
N ASP A 96 -8.97 0.36 11.31
CA ASP A 96 -8.80 -1.10 11.47
C ASP A 96 -9.50 -1.93 10.40
N VAL A 97 -10.57 -1.37 9.82
CA VAL A 97 -11.37 -2.02 8.78
C VAL A 97 -10.78 -1.76 7.40
N PHE A 98 -10.21 -0.58 7.20
CA PHE A 98 -9.69 -0.13 5.92
C PHE A 98 -8.25 -0.58 5.65
N LEU A 99 -7.44 -0.68 6.70
CA LEU A 99 -6.04 -1.09 6.63
C LEU A 99 -5.84 -2.45 5.91
N PRO A 100 -6.61 -3.52 6.19
CA PRO A 100 -6.47 -4.79 5.47
C PRO A 100 -6.78 -4.67 3.98
N LYS A 101 -7.66 -3.75 3.58
CA LYS A 101 -8.00 -3.51 2.17
C LYS A 101 -6.85 -2.80 1.46
N LEU A 102 -6.32 -1.71 2.04
CA LEU A 102 -5.15 -1.01 1.49
C LEU A 102 -3.93 -1.94 1.41
N ALA A 103 -3.65 -2.72 2.45
CA ALA A 103 -2.56 -3.69 2.44
C ALA A 103 -2.70 -4.72 1.31
N ARG A 104 -3.92 -5.12 0.94
CA ARG A 104 -4.16 -6.00 -0.20
C ARG A 104 -3.84 -5.31 -1.53
N LEU A 105 -4.24 -4.05 -1.70
CA LEU A 105 -3.95 -3.26 -2.89
C LEU A 105 -2.45 -2.97 -3.04
N VAL A 106 -1.74 -2.78 -1.92
CA VAL A 106 -0.28 -2.67 -1.90
C VAL A 106 0.37 -3.99 -2.29
N LYS A 107 -0.06 -5.12 -1.72
CA LYS A 107 0.45 -6.46 -2.09
C LYS A 107 0.20 -6.81 -3.56
N ARG A 108 -0.90 -6.33 -4.14
CA ARG A 108 -1.23 -6.50 -5.57
C ARG A 108 -0.37 -5.62 -6.48
N GLY A 109 0.35 -4.64 -5.93
CA GLY A 109 1.14 -3.68 -6.69
C GLY A 109 0.31 -2.56 -7.33
N ASP A 110 -0.94 -2.37 -6.90
CA ASP A 110 -1.79 -1.26 -7.36
C ASP A 110 -1.47 0.05 -6.61
N LEU A 111 -1.11 -0.08 -5.33
CA LEU A 111 -0.71 1.04 -4.46
C LEU A 111 0.72 0.87 -3.95
N GLY A 112 1.40 1.98 -3.73
CA GLY A 112 2.69 2.04 -3.04
C GLY A 112 2.46 2.57 -1.64
N GLU A 113 3.21 2.05 -0.67
CA GLU A 113 3.22 2.56 0.70
C GLU A 113 4.64 3.01 1.05
N ILE A 114 4.79 4.27 1.44
CA ILE A 114 6.05 4.83 1.96
C ILE A 114 5.72 5.58 3.24
N LYS A 115 6.34 5.15 4.36
CA LYS A 115 6.19 5.80 5.68
C LYS A 115 4.71 6.01 6.10
N GLY A 116 3.81 5.10 5.73
CA GLY A 116 2.38 5.19 6.05
C GLY A 116 1.54 6.10 5.13
N SER A 117 2.15 6.65 4.07
CA SER A 117 1.45 7.31 2.97
C SER A 117 1.24 6.36 1.80
N TYR A 118 0.03 6.34 1.27
CA TYR A 118 -0.40 5.51 0.15
C TYR A 118 -0.50 6.36 -1.12
N PHE A 119 0.06 5.88 -2.23
CA PHE A 119 -0.01 6.55 -3.52
C PHE A 119 -0.28 5.54 -4.63
N LEU A 120 -0.81 6.01 -5.75
CA LEU A 120 -0.96 5.18 -6.94
C LEU A 120 0.40 4.82 -7.51
N LEU A 121 0.63 3.53 -7.71
CA LEU A 121 1.71 3.10 -8.58
C LEU A 121 1.25 3.29 -10.02
N ARG A 122 2.01 4.05 -10.81
CA ARG A 122 1.80 4.06 -12.27
C ARG A 122 1.98 2.63 -12.75
N ARG A 123 0.89 1.98 -13.17
CA ARG A 123 0.93 0.69 -13.85
C ARG A 123 1.69 0.88 -15.16
N VAL A 124 3.01 0.74 -15.14
CA VAL A 124 3.69 0.18 -16.29
C VAL A 124 3.22 -1.26 -16.31
N ARG A 125 2.43 -1.65 -17.32
CA ARG A 125 2.01 -3.05 -17.51
C ARG A 125 3.25 -3.89 -17.80
N ASN A 126 4.03 -4.20 -16.78
CA ASN A 126 5.01 -5.27 -16.86
C ASN A 126 4.24 -6.56 -16.66
N LEU A 127 4.21 -7.41 -17.69
CA LEU A 127 3.55 -8.72 -17.71
C LEU A 127 4.05 -9.71 -16.64
N ASN A 128 4.98 -9.30 -15.77
CA ASN A 128 5.63 -10.20 -14.84
C ASN A 128 5.23 -9.87 -13.38
N PRO A 129 4.45 -10.72 -12.69
CA PRO A 129 3.99 -10.48 -11.31
C PRO A 129 5.12 -10.46 -10.26
N GLN A 130 6.35 -10.82 -10.66
CA GLN A 130 7.55 -10.70 -9.82
C GLN A 130 8.39 -9.45 -10.11
N SER A 131 8.02 -8.64 -11.10
CA SER A 131 8.75 -7.41 -11.40
C SER A 131 8.50 -6.39 -10.29
N LYS A 132 9.46 -6.30 -9.36
CA LYS A 132 9.53 -5.25 -8.34
C LYS A 132 9.19 -3.93 -9.02
N VAL A 133 8.14 -3.29 -8.54
CA VAL A 133 7.71 -1.95 -8.94
C VAL A 133 8.94 -1.05 -8.88
N ILE A 134 9.51 -0.74 -10.04
CA ILE A 134 10.62 0.20 -10.13
C ILE A 134 9.98 1.56 -9.91
N VAL A 135 9.92 1.99 -8.64
CA VAL A 135 9.73 3.39 -8.31
C VAL A 135 10.96 4.07 -8.88
N VAL A 136 10.86 4.59 -10.10
CA VAL A 136 11.91 5.39 -10.72
C VAL A 136 11.97 6.68 -9.92
N LYS A 137 12.67 6.65 -8.78
CA LYS A 137 13.08 7.84 -8.06
C LYS A 137 13.95 8.60 -9.04
N ARG A 138 13.39 9.63 -9.66
CA ARG A 138 14.16 10.51 -10.54
C ARG A 138 15.36 11.01 -9.77
N THR A 139 16.53 10.94 -10.40
CA THR A 139 17.79 11.35 -9.79
C THR A 139 17.67 12.78 -9.26
N PRO A 140 18.16 13.04 -8.04
CA PRO A 140 18.22 14.39 -7.51
C PRO A 140 18.99 15.31 -8.45
N ILE A 141 18.54 16.56 -8.58
CA ILE A 141 19.23 17.56 -9.38
C ILE A 141 20.56 17.88 -8.69
N VAL A 142 21.65 17.67 -9.42
CA VAL A 142 22.99 17.99 -8.95
C VAL A 142 23.16 19.52 -8.94
N PRO A 143 23.62 20.13 -7.82
CA PRO A 143 23.78 21.59 -7.73
C PRO A 143 24.67 22.19 -8.82
N GLY A 144 25.65 21.44 -9.34
CA GLY A 144 26.51 21.88 -10.46
C GLY A 144 25.74 22.21 -11.73
N LYS A 145 24.73 21.40 -12.10
CA LYS A 145 23.88 21.67 -13.28
C LYS A 145 23.05 22.96 -13.11
N LEU A 146 22.63 23.24 -11.88
CA LEU A 146 21.89 24.45 -11.56
C LEU A 146 22.78 25.69 -11.66
N LEU A 147 24.04 25.60 -11.21
CA LEU A 147 25.04 26.66 -11.39
C LEU A 147 25.35 26.93 -12.86
N GLU A 148 25.53 25.89 -13.68
CA GLU A 148 25.73 26.04 -15.12
C GLU A 148 24.53 26.73 -15.80
N CYS A 149 23.31 26.38 -15.40
CA CYS A 149 22.11 27.02 -15.90
C CYS A 149 22.07 28.51 -15.51
N LEU A 150 22.39 28.84 -14.25
CA LEU A 150 22.46 30.22 -13.79
C LEU A 150 23.55 31.03 -14.50
N LYS A 151 24.72 30.43 -14.80
CA LYS A 151 25.79 31.06 -15.61
C LYS A 151 25.29 31.45 -17.00
N LYS A 152 24.55 30.55 -17.67
CA LYS A 152 24.02 30.80 -19.02
C LYS A 152 22.90 31.85 -19.03
N THR A 153 22.15 31.97 -17.94
CA THR A 153 20.91 32.77 -17.90
C THR A 153 21.07 34.12 -17.23
N LYS A 154 22.21 34.36 -16.56
CA LYS A 154 22.46 35.57 -15.74
C LYS A 154 21.38 35.78 -14.66
N GLY A 155 20.79 34.68 -14.20
CA GLY A 155 19.74 34.63 -13.18
C GLY A 155 18.34 34.37 -13.72
N GLY A 156 17.41 34.12 -12.79
CA GLY A 156 16.02 33.85 -13.12
C GLY A 156 15.20 33.38 -11.93
N THR A 157 13.89 33.23 -12.15
CA THR A 157 12.97 32.65 -11.17
C THR A 157 12.99 31.12 -11.21
N LEU A 158 12.56 30.45 -10.13
CA LEU A 158 12.51 28.98 -10.09
C LEU A 158 11.68 28.34 -11.22
N PRO A 159 10.50 28.86 -11.60
CA PRO A 159 9.75 28.33 -12.74
C PRO A 159 10.49 28.46 -14.07
N GLU A 160 11.21 29.57 -14.29
CA GLU A 160 11.98 29.78 -15.52
C GLU A 160 13.20 28.86 -15.59
N LEU A 161 13.90 28.70 -14.47
CA LEU A 161 15.02 27.76 -14.35
C LEU A 161 14.55 26.31 -14.56
N ALA A 162 13.36 25.95 -14.06
CA ALA A 162 12.77 24.63 -14.30
C ALA A 162 12.50 24.39 -15.79
N LYS A 163 11.93 25.37 -16.50
CA LYS A 163 11.71 25.29 -17.95
C LYS A 163 13.03 25.13 -18.70
N LYS A 164 14.05 25.91 -18.37
CA LYS A 164 15.36 25.86 -19.03
C LYS A 164 16.13 24.57 -18.76
N MET A 165 15.93 23.96 -17.60
CA MET A 165 16.51 22.66 -17.25
C MET A 165 15.67 21.46 -17.69
N ASN A 166 14.56 21.69 -18.40
CA ASN A 166 13.61 20.65 -18.81
C ASN A 166 13.08 19.82 -17.63
N GLU A 167 12.81 20.49 -16.51
CA GLU A 167 12.28 19.88 -15.30
C GLU A 167 10.75 20.10 -15.22
N PRO A 168 9.97 19.06 -14.88
CA PRO A 168 8.51 19.14 -14.94
C PRO A 168 7.91 20.03 -13.84
N THR A 169 8.62 20.21 -12.72
CA THR A 169 8.15 21.02 -11.59
C THR A 169 9.29 21.80 -10.95
N PHE A 170 9.03 23.07 -10.58
CA PHE A 170 10.01 23.93 -9.91
C PHE A 170 10.33 23.45 -8.49
N HIS A 171 9.45 22.67 -7.85
CA HIS A 171 9.68 22.12 -6.51
C HIS A 171 10.97 21.29 -6.41
N ARG A 172 11.39 20.66 -7.51
CA ARG A 172 12.65 19.89 -7.55
C ARG A 172 13.89 20.78 -7.39
N LEU A 173 13.80 22.06 -7.74
CA LEU A 173 14.89 23.03 -7.67
C LEU A 173 15.04 23.69 -6.30
N ILE A 174 14.02 23.63 -5.43
CA ILE A 174 14.02 24.30 -4.13
C ILE A 174 15.17 23.81 -3.24
N LYS A 175 15.31 22.49 -3.12
CA LYS A 175 16.36 21.91 -2.27
C LYS A 175 17.78 22.21 -2.78
N PRO A 176 18.12 22.00 -4.07
CA PRO A 176 19.46 22.33 -4.56
C PRO A 176 19.74 23.84 -4.55
N ILE A 177 18.76 24.71 -4.85
CA ILE A 177 19.02 26.16 -4.81
C ILE A 177 19.25 26.66 -3.39
N ASN A 178 18.49 26.18 -2.40
CA ASN A 178 18.68 26.56 -1.01
C ASN A 178 20.04 26.11 -0.48
N LYS A 179 20.53 24.96 -0.97
CA LYS A 179 21.90 24.52 -0.67
C LYS A 179 22.93 25.48 -1.26
N LEU A 180 22.77 25.89 -2.53
CA LEU A 180 23.69 26.85 -3.17
C LEU A 180 23.68 28.25 -2.54
N VAL A 181 22.52 28.69 -2.05
CA VAL A 181 22.39 29.94 -1.29
C VAL A 181 23.11 29.82 0.06
N LYS A 182 22.96 28.68 0.74
CA LYS A 182 23.68 28.41 2.00
C LYS A 182 25.20 28.30 1.79
N ASP A 183 25.62 27.77 0.65
CA ASP A 183 27.03 27.65 0.26
C ASP A 183 27.58 28.96 -0.34
N GLU A 184 26.84 30.08 -0.28
CA GLU A 184 27.21 31.42 -0.77
C GLU A 184 27.56 31.49 -2.27
N LYS A 185 27.12 30.52 -3.07
CA LYS A 185 27.35 30.48 -4.53
C LYS A 185 26.26 31.19 -5.33
N VAL A 186 25.12 31.45 -4.71
CA VAL A 186 23.92 32.02 -5.33
C VAL A 186 23.31 33.03 -4.37
N VAL A 187 23.07 34.25 -4.86
CA VAL A 187 22.35 35.31 -4.13
C VAL A 187 20.87 35.26 -4.51
N ARG A 188 20.02 35.48 -3.51
CA ARG A 188 18.56 35.54 -3.67
C ARG A 188 18.07 36.97 -3.52
N ASP A 189 17.73 37.58 -4.64
CA ASP A 189 17.08 38.90 -4.71
C ASP A 189 15.55 38.70 -4.81
N GLY A 190 14.90 38.53 -3.66
CA GLY A 190 13.47 38.28 -3.57
C GLY A 190 13.05 36.93 -4.18
N LYS A 191 12.49 36.97 -5.40
CA LYS A 191 12.07 35.78 -6.17
C LYS A 191 13.06 35.36 -7.26
N VAL A 192 14.11 36.16 -7.48
CA VAL A 192 15.12 35.95 -8.51
C VAL A 192 16.38 35.39 -7.85
N TYR A 193 16.98 34.40 -8.50
CA TYR A 193 18.24 33.79 -8.06
C TYR A 193 19.33 34.14 -9.07
N ARG A 194 20.47 34.59 -8.57
CA ARG A 194 21.64 35.00 -9.37
C ARG A 194 22.90 34.36 -8.80
N LEU A 195 23.95 34.27 -9.60
CA LEU A 195 25.25 33.88 -9.05
C LEU A 195 25.75 34.97 -8.11
N ALA A 196 26.38 34.55 -7.01
CA ALA A 196 27.11 35.43 -6.12
C ALA A 196 28.34 36.02 -6.83
#